data_AF-A0A7Y0DN47-F1
#
_entry.id   AF-A0A7Y0DN47-F1
#
_cell.length_a   1.000
_cell.length_b   1.000
_cell.length_c   1.000
_cell.angle_alpha   90.00
_cell.angle_beta   90.00
_cell.angle_gamma   90.00
#
_symmetry.space_group_name_H-M   'P 1'
#
loop_
_entity.id
_entity.type
_entity.pdbx_description
1 polymer ?
#
loop_
_entity_poly.entity_id
_entity_poly.type
_entity_poly.pdbx_seq_one_letter_code
_entity_poly.pdbx_strand_id
1 'polypeptide(L)'
;MLLATATTVAHAAPLLRCQVTYAGTTHIVEAAPGSDPYSVPSVDIGGRFRFKAVVLGTPQRIDVINLYAYLDASRQPILIHQAKYLPPFKASVTPTALTGNNYLYASNVERELQYSCTLQGVQ
;
A
#
# COMPACT_ATOMS: atom_id res chain seq x y z
N MET A 1 -31.34 -0.77 -39.94
CA MET A 1 -30.08 -0.26 -39.36
C MET A 1 -30.03 -0.74 -37.92
N LEU A 2 -29.34 -1.84 -37.64
CA LEU A 2 -29.28 -2.46 -36.30
C LEU A 2 -28.19 -1.76 -35.50
N LEU A 3 -28.55 -1.02 -34.44
CA LEU A 3 -27.56 -0.42 -33.55
C LEU A 3 -27.00 -1.51 -32.62
N ALA A 4 -25.74 -1.89 -32.81
CA ALA A 4 -25.01 -2.71 -31.86
C ALA A 4 -24.58 -1.81 -30.68
N THR A 5 -25.15 -2.05 -29.51
CA THR A 5 -24.70 -1.44 -28.25
C THR A 5 -23.46 -2.16 -27.76
N ALA A 6 -22.29 -1.54 -27.90
CA ALA A 6 -21.05 -2.03 -27.31
C ALA A 6 -21.08 -1.78 -25.80
N THR A 7 -21.14 -2.85 -24.99
CA THR A 7 -20.96 -2.78 -23.55
C THR A 7 -19.48 -2.54 -23.23
N THR A 8 -19.13 -1.30 -22.89
CA THR A 8 -17.81 -0.98 -22.33
C THR A 8 -17.70 -1.57 -20.93
N VAL A 9 -16.85 -2.58 -20.76
CA VAL A 9 -16.50 -3.11 -19.44
C VAL A 9 -15.65 -2.06 -18.72
N ALA A 10 -16.20 -1.38 -17.72
CA ALA A 10 -15.43 -0.45 -16.90
C ALA A 10 -14.39 -1.21 -16.08
N HIS A 11 -13.11 -1.01 -16.39
CA HIS A 11 -11.99 -1.64 -15.70
C HIS A 11 -11.69 -0.82 -14.44
N ALA A 12 -11.81 -1.43 -13.25
CA ALA A 12 -11.45 -0.76 -12.00
C ALA A 12 -9.94 -0.55 -11.96
N ALA A 13 -9.48 0.68 -11.76
CA ALA A 13 -8.05 0.97 -11.69
C ALA A 13 -7.41 0.25 -10.47
N PRO A 14 -6.19 -0.32 -10.62
CA PRO A 14 -5.53 -0.97 -9.51
C PRO A 14 -5.31 0.00 -8.33
N LEU A 15 -5.64 -0.47 -7.13
CA LEU A 15 -5.49 0.32 -5.91
C LEU A 15 -5.02 -0.57 -4.76
N LEU A 16 -3.90 -0.18 -4.16
CA LEU A 16 -3.45 -0.68 -2.88
C LEU A 16 -4.04 0.20 -1.77
N ARG A 17 -4.66 -0.41 -0.76
CA ARG A 17 -5.12 0.27 0.45
C ARG A 17 -4.57 -0.44 1.68
N CYS A 18 -3.86 0.30 2.51
CA CYS A 18 -3.30 -0.17 3.77
C CYS A 18 -3.99 0.50 4.95
N GLN A 19 -4.41 -0.31 5.93
CA GLN A 19 -4.80 0.16 7.25
C GLN A 19 -3.54 0.12 8.13
N VAL A 20 -3.15 1.26 8.68
CA VAL A 20 -1.93 1.40 9.48
C VAL A 20 -2.30 1.99 10.83
N THR A 21 -2.18 1.19 11.88
CA THR A 21 -2.66 1.54 13.22
C THR A 21 -1.51 1.76 14.18
N TYR A 22 -1.55 2.87 14.91
CA TYR A 22 -0.63 3.18 16.00
C TYR A 22 -1.41 3.79 17.15
N ALA A 23 -1.15 3.33 18.37
CA ALA A 23 -1.78 3.85 19.60
C ALA A 23 -3.32 3.97 19.50
N GLY A 24 -3.96 2.97 18.90
CA GLY A 24 -5.42 2.92 18.70
C GLY A 24 -5.97 3.79 17.57
N THR A 25 -5.14 4.56 16.86
CA THR A 25 -5.56 5.37 15.72
C THR A 25 -5.16 4.71 14.41
N THR A 26 -6.12 4.50 13.51
CA THR A 26 -5.89 3.92 12.18
C THR A 26 -5.83 4.99 11.10
N HIS A 27 -4.73 4.99 10.36
CA HIS A 27 -4.51 5.78 9.16
C HIS A 27 -4.75 4.91 7.93
N ILE A 28 -5.42 5.46 6.91
CA ILE A 28 -5.60 4.81 5.62
C ILE A 28 -4.52 5.35 4.68
N VAL A 29 -3.69 4.46 4.16
CA VAL A 29 -2.66 4.79 3.16
C VAL A 29 -3.02 4.12 1.85
N GLU A 30 -3.17 4.92 0.79
CA GLU A 30 -3.51 4.43 -0.55
C GLU A 30 -2.39 4.69 -1.53
N ALA A 31 -2.22 3.77 -2.48
CA ALA A 31 -1.26 3.92 -3.57
C ALA A 31 -1.84 3.31 -4.86
N ALA A 32 -1.80 4.10 -5.93
CA ALA A 32 -2.06 3.66 -7.29
C ALA A 32 -0.73 3.38 -8.01
N PRO A 33 -0.73 2.57 -9.09
CA PRO A 33 0.46 2.34 -9.90
C PRO A 33 1.05 3.65 -10.44
N GLY A 34 2.36 3.82 -10.26
CA GLY A 34 3.14 4.92 -10.82
C GLY A 34 4.48 4.43 -11.40
N SER A 35 5.23 5.34 -12.02
CA SER A 35 6.52 5.03 -12.65
C SER A 35 7.73 5.52 -11.85
N ASP A 36 7.55 6.48 -10.94
CA ASP A 36 8.64 7.03 -10.12
C ASP A 36 8.48 6.67 -8.62
N PRO A 37 9.31 5.76 -8.08
CA PRO A 37 9.24 5.38 -6.66
C PRO A 37 9.67 6.50 -5.69
N TYR A 38 10.39 7.52 -6.17
CA TYR A 38 10.93 8.58 -5.34
C TYR A 38 9.93 9.70 -5.08
N SER A 39 9.00 9.94 -6.01
CA SER A 39 7.89 10.89 -5.83
C SER A 39 6.88 10.47 -4.75
N VAL A 40 6.83 9.19 -4.38
CA VAL A 40 5.86 8.67 -3.41
C VAL A 40 6.20 9.14 -1.99
N PRO A 41 5.32 9.93 -1.33
CA PRO A 41 5.59 10.42 0.02
C PRO A 41 5.47 9.30 1.07
N SER A 42 6.17 9.47 2.17
CA SER A 42 5.92 8.69 3.39
C SER A 42 4.85 9.39 4.23
N VAL A 43 3.82 8.66 4.64
CA VAL A 43 2.72 9.16 5.49
C VAL A 43 3.16 9.15 6.94
N ASP A 44 2.95 10.26 7.65
CA ASP A 44 3.13 10.33 9.10
C ASP A 44 2.05 9.55 9.85
N ILE A 45 2.48 8.71 10.78
CA ILE A 45 1.62 7.88 11.60
C ILE A 45 1.84 8.27 13.07
N GLY A 46 0.99 9.18 13.54
CA GLY A 46 0.96 9.66 14.93
C GLY A 46 2.25 10.33 15.40
N GLY A 47 3.05 10.92 14.49
CA GLY A 47 4.33 11.57 14.80
C GLY A 47 5.41 10.63 15.36
N ARG A 48 5.27 9.32 15.14
CA ARG A 48 6.17 8.28 15.70
C ARG A 48 6.64 7.29 14.66
N PHE A 49 5.81 7.00 13.66
CA PHE A 49 6.19 6.16 12.55
C PHE A 49 5.94 6.89 11.24
N ARG A 50 6.61 6.45 10.18
CA ARG A 50 6.24 6.77 8.81
C ARG A 50 5.96 5.51 8.03
N PHE A 51 4.91 5.52 7.21
CA PHE A 51 4.56 4.40 6.34
C PHE A 51 4.59 4.85 4.89
N LYS A 52 5.31 4.12 4.03
CA LYS A 52 5.42 4.42 2.60
C LYS A 52 5.02 3.18 1.81
N ALA A 53 3.98 3.34 0.98
CA ALA A 53 3.47 2.29 0.10
C ALA A 53 3.74 2.69 -1.35
N VAL A 54 4.58 1.92 -2.05
CA VAL A 54 4.97 2.19 -3.43
C VAL A 54 4.42 1.09 -4.32
N VAL A 55 3.62 1.46 -5.31
CA VAL A 55 3.12 0.55 -6.35
C VAL A 55 3.72 1.01 -7.67
N LEU A 56 4.57 0.16 -8.26
CA LEU A 56 5.16 0.45 -9.57
C LEU A 56 4.49 -0.35 -10.66
N GLY A 57 4.31 0.29 -11.81
CA GLY A 57 3.75 -0.32 -13.02
C GLY A 57 2.85 0.65 -13.77
N THR A 58 1.84 0.11 -14.43
CA THR A 58 0.80 0.83 -15.17
C THR A 58 -0.57 0.51 -14.61
N PRO A 59 -1.64 1.24 -15.02
CA PRO A 59 -3.00 0.88 -14.65
C PRO A 59 -3.43 -0.52 -15.13
N GLN A 60 -2.72 -1.16 -16.06
CA GLN A 60 -3.01 -2.49 -16.57
C GLN A 60 -2.13 -3.58 -15.98
N ARG A 61 -0.98 -3.22 -15.38
CA ARG A 61 0.01 -4.18 -14.88
C ARG A 61 0.78 -3.59 -13.71
N ILE A 62 0.74 -4.28 -12.57
CA ILE A 62 1.63 -3.98 -11.45
C ILE A 62 2.91 -4.81 -11.58
N ASP A 63 4.06 -4.13 -11.48
CA ASP A 63 5.38 -4.71 -11.61
C ASP A 63 5.97 -5.09 -10.25
N VAL A 64 5.75 -4.25 -9.24
CA VAL A 64 6.19 -4.48 -7.86
C VAL A 64 5.41 -3.62 -6.88
N ILE A 65 5.18 -4.14 -5.68
CA ILE A 65 4.70 -3.38 -4.53
C ILE A 65 5.77 -3.42 -3.44
N ASN A 66 6.19 -2.24 -2.95
CA ASN A 66 7.08 -2.13 -1.81
C ASN A 66 6.39 -1.39 -0.66
N LEU A 67 6.42 -1.97 0.52
CA LEU A 67 5.93 -1.37 1.76
C LEU A 67 7.13 -1.09 2.65
N TYR A 68 7.22 0.11 3.19
CA TYR A 68 8.25 0.53 4.12
C TYR A 68 7.61 1.11 5.37
N ALA A 69 8.09 0.67 6.53
CA ALA A 69 7.80 1.31 7.80
C ALA A 69 9.09 1.85 8.40
N TYR A 70 9.02 3.09 8.85
CA TYR A 70 10.11 3.79 9.50
C TYR A 70 9.70 4.19 10.91
N LEU A 71 10.63 4.11 11.86
CA LEU A 71 10.54 4.82 13.12
C LEU A 71 10.98 6.27 12.90
N ASP A 72 10.17 7.23 13.34
CA ASP A 72 10.54 8.65 13.30
C ASP A 72 11.46 8.98 14.47
N ALA A 73 12.75 9.14 14.17
CA ALA A 73 13.80 9.44 15.15
C ALA A 73 14.34 10.86 14.96
N SER A 74 14.95 11.41 16.01
CA SER A 74 15.33 12.83 16.09
C SER A 74 16.26 13.33 15.00
N ARG A 75 17.13 12.48 14.44
CA ARG A 75 18.03 12.85 13.34
C ARG A 75 17.42 12.57 11.97
N GLN A 76 16.98 11.34 11.76
CA GLN A 76 16.41 10.89 10.51
C GLN A 76 15.54 9.65 10.73
N PRO A 77 14.56 9.38 9.86
CA PRO A 77 13.78 8.16 9.90
C PRO A 77 14.65 6.91 9.81
N ILE A 78 14.37 5.93 10.65
CA ILE A 78 15.07 4.64 10.67
C ILE A 78 14.15 3.60 10.06
N LEU A 79 14.58 2.93 8.99
CA LEU A 79 13.81 1.82 8.40
C LEU A 79 13.77 0.66 9.40
N ILE A 80 12.57 0.27 9.81
CA ILE A 80 12.35 -0.86 10.74
C ILE A 80 11.74 -2.08 10.05
N HIS A 81 11.13 -1.88 8.88
CA HIS A 81 10.55 -2.97 8.11
C HIS A 81 10.45 -2.61 6.62
N GLN A 82 10.75 -3.59 5.77
CA GLN A 82 10.48 -3.55 4.34
C GLN A 82 9.84 -4.87 3.90
N ALA A 83 8.76 -4.77 3.14
CA ALA A 83 8.17 -5.91 2.42
C ALA A 83 8.10 -5.60 0.92
N LYS A 84 8.46 -6.58 0.09
CA LYS A 84 8.41 -6.50 -1.37
C LYS A 84 7.56 -7.63 -1.92
N TYR A 85 6.57 -7.28 -2.73
CA TYR A 85 5.68 -8.23 -3.40
C TYR A 85 5.88 -8.12 -4.92
N LEU A 86 6.01 -9.27 -5.56
CA LEU A 86 6.19 -9.42 -6.99
C LEU A 86 4.97 -10.12 -7.60
N PRO A 87 4.67 -9.89 -8.89
CA PRO A 87 3.63 -10.63 -9.60
C PRO A 87 3.91 -12.15 -9.61
N PRO A 88 2.88 -12.98 -9.85
CA PRO A 88 1.52 -12.60 -10.22
C PRO A 88 0.68 -12.12 -9.04
N PHE A 89 -0.06 -11.04 -9.24
CA PHE A 89 -1.10 -10.59 -8.31
C PHE A 89 -2.44 -11.19 -8.71
N LYS A 90 -3.29 -11.50 -7.72
CA LYS A 90 -4.61 -12.05 -7.97
C LYS A 90 -5.50 -11.01 -8.66
N ALA A 91 -5.99 -11.34 -9.85
CA ALA A 91 -6.99 -10.52 -10.52
C ALA A 91 -8.29 -10.47 -9.70
N SER A 92 -8.75 -9.27 -9.36
CA SER A 92 -9.94 -9.07 -8.53
C SER A 92 -10.44 -7.64 -8.64
N VAL A 93 -11.73 -7.47 -8.92
CA VAL A 93 -12.40 -6.16 -8.88
C VAL A 93 -12.65 -5.72 -7.43
N THR A 94 -12.80 -6.66 -6.51
CA THR A 94 -12.98 -6.39 -5.08
C THR A 94 -11.65 -6.44 -4.32
N PRO A 95 -11.52 -5.71 -3.19
CA PRO A 95 -10.35 -5.81 -2.32
C PRO A 95 -10.06 -7.25 -1.89
N THR A 96 -8.84 -7.69 -2.17
CA THR A 96 -8.29 -8.96 -1.67
C THR A 96 -7.06 -8.68 -0.83
N ALA A 97 -6.84 -9.49 0.21
CA ALA A 97 -5.68 -9.32 1.09
C ALA A 97 -4.38 -9.50 0.30
N LEU A 98 -3.54 -8.46 0.27
CA LEU A 98 -2.16 -8.55 -0.20
C LEU A 98 -1.26 -9.06 0.94
N THR A 99 -1.53 -8.60 2.15
CA THR A 99 -0.81 -8.98 3.37
C THR A 99 -1.76 -9.57 4.40
N GLY A 100 -1.22 -10.33 5.35
CA GLY A 100 -1.88 -10.51 6.66
C GLY A 100 -1.73 -9.28 7.54
N ASN A 101 -2.03 -9.43 8.83
CA ASN A 101 -1.69 -8.43 9.84
C ASN A 101 -0.20 -8.52 10.17
N ASN A 102 0.49 -7.40 10.08
CA ASN A 102 1.87 -7.25 10.49
C ASN A 102 1.94 -6.42 11.77
N TYR A 103 2.79 -6.83 12.70
CA TYR A 103 3.04 -6.14 13.97
C TYR A 103 4.53 -5.81 14.03
N LEU A 104 4.85 -4.53 14.11
CA LEU A 104 6.21 -4.03 14.11
C LEU A 104 6.50 -3.35 15.44
N TYR A 105 7.55 -3.80 16.11
CA TYR A 105 7.94 -3.31 17.43
C TYR A 105 9.23 -2.50 17.31
N ALA A 106 9.24 -1.29 17.83
CA ALA A 106 10.40 -0.41 17.78
C ALA A 106 10.57 0.41 19.07
N SER A 107 11.83 0.78 19.37
CA SER A 107 12.25 1.56 20.54
C SER A 107 12.27 0.78 21.88
N ASN A 108 12.75 1.43 22.94
CA ASN A 108 12.86 0.91 24.31
C ASN A 108 11.54 1.00 25.11
N VAL A 109 10.48 1.57 24.52
CA VAL A 109 9.14 1.71 25.13
C VAL A 109 8.10 0.87 24.39
N GLU A 110 8.53 -0.22 23.73
CA GLU A 110 7.65 -1.21 23.09
C GLU A 110 6.58 -0.60 22.18
N ARG A 111 6.94 0.39 21.35
CA ARG A 111 5.97 0.97 20.42
C ARG A 111 5.62 -0.04 19.35
N GLU A 112 4.34 -0.32 19.23
CA GLU A 112 3.79 -1.22 18.23
C GLU A 112 3.12 -0.43 17.10
N LEU A 113 3.53 -0.71 15.86
CA LEU A 113 2.85 -0.31 14.64
C LEU A 113 2.21 -1.55 14.02
N GLN A 114 0.92 -1.49 13.73
CA GLN A 114 0.19 -2.57 13.06
C GLN A 114 -0.14 -2.15 11.63
N TYR A 115 -0.04 -3.07 10.68
CA TYR A 115 -0.58 -2.80 9.34
C TYR A 115 -1.10 -4.05 8.61
N SER A 116 -2.09 -3.82 7.76
CA SER A 116 -2.55 -4.79 6.76
C SER A 116 -2.94 -4.08 5.47
N CYS A 117 -2.72 -4.71 4.32
CA CYS A 117 -3.04 -4.12 3.02
C CYS A 117 -3.90 -5.03 2.16
N THR A 118 -4.81 -4.40 1.41
CA THR A 118 -5.61 -5.02 0.37
C THR A 118 -5.27 -4.45 -0.99
N LEU A 119 -5.43 -5.27 -2.03
CA LEU A 119 -5.25 -4.91 -3.43
C LEU A 119 -6.54 -5.24 -4.20
N GLN A 120 -6.96 -4.31 -5.05
CA GLN A 120 -8.11 -4.45 -5.95
C GLN A 120 -7.77 -3.88 -7.33
N GLY A 121 -8.64 -4.11 -8.31
CA GLY A 121 -8.53 -3.56 -9.66
C GLY A 121 -7.42 -4.19 -10.50
N VAL A 122 -6.86 -5.32 -10.07
CA VAL A 122 -5.90 -6.11 -10.86
C VAL A 122 -6.69 -6.97 -11.83
N GLN A 123 -6.19 -7.12 -13.06
CA GLN A 123 -6.87 -7.80 -14.16
C GLN A 123 -5.95 -8.80 -14.85
#